data_AF-A0A560HLV8-F1
#
_entry.id   AF-A0A560HLV8-F1
#
_cell.length_a   1.000
_cell.length_b   1.000
_cell.length_c   1.000
_cell.angle_alpha   90.00
_cell.angle_beta   90.00
_cell.angle_gamma   90.00
#
_symmetry.space_group_name_H-M   'P 1'
#
loop_
_entity.id
_entity.type
_entity.pdbx_description
1 polymer ?
#
loop_
_entity_poly.entity_id
_entity_poly.type
_entity_poly.pdbx_seq_one_letter_code
_entity_poly.pdbx_strand_id
1 'polypeptide(L)'
;GGKAPAFLQIRLLTGRGNTHPARALAIIHGRLTNDEKARLREINRIRRQEIEGRTARLKLEEVPLLADLRAVGWPMESVWDLINMHTRVCYPEAIPVLLRHLMLPYSDRIREGIARALAVPEPEARAAWPLPVAEYRKAPMGQGIIALGDTEEYRLGTKDGLACALSILVTEATLPDLIELARDRSLAESRVLLLSALKKRRNKNPVVVQVIAELAGDPDLRKEIASWRKR
;
A
#
# COMPACT_ATOMS: atom_id res chain seq x y z
N GLY A 1 -11.23 33.94 -37.08
CA GLY A 1 -10.78 33.73 -35.69
C GLY A 1 -11.46 32.50 -35.13
N GLY A 2 -10.85 31.33 -35.29
CA GLY A 2 -11.42 30.04 -34.84
C GLY A 2 -11.11 29.78 -33.37
N LYS A 3 -12.15 29.55 -32.56
CA LYS A 3 -11.99 29.06 -31.19
C LYS A 3 -11.59 27.58 -31.24
N ALA A 4 -10.50 27.25 -30.54
CA ALA A 4 -10.04 25.87 -30.38
C ALA A 4 -11.10 24.98 -29.68
N PRO A 5 -11.23 23.70 -30.05
CA PRO A 5 -12.19 22.79 -29.44
C PRO A 5 -11.85 22.48 -27.98
N ALA A 6 -12.88 22.39 -27.13
CA ALA A 6 -12.83 22.21 -25.68
C ALA A 6 -12.10 20.94 -25.18
N PHE A 7 -11.67 20.06 -26.08
CA PHE A 7 -10.93 18.84 -25.75
C PHE A 7 -9.45 19.06 -25.44
N LEU A 8 -8.87 20.24 -25.72
CA LEU A 8 -7.47 20.55 -25.37
C LEU A 8 -7.25 21.04 -23.92
N GLN A 9 -8.29 21.16 -23.09
CA GLN A 9 -8.14 21.43 -21.65
C GLN A 9 -8.29 20.19 -20.75
N ILE A 10 -8.68 19.03 -21.29
CA ILE A 10 -8.89 17.81 -20.49
C ILE A 10 -7.57 17.10 -20.15
N ARG A 11 -6.46 17.45 -20.81
CA ARG A 11 -5.13 16.87 -20.52
C ARG A 11 -4.26 17.68 -19.55
N LEU A 12 -4.82 18.73 -18.92
CA LEU A 12 -4.10 19.58 -17.95
C LEU A 12 -4.66 19.51 -16.52
N LEU A 13 -5.63 18.64 -16.22
CA LEU A 13 -6.31 18.60 -14.92
C LEU A 13 -6.37 17.20 -14.27
N THR A 14 -5.35 16.36 -14.47
CA THR A 14 -5.07 15.21 -13.58
C THR A 14 -3.73 15.36 -12.86
N GLY A 15 -3.17 16.58 -12.86
CA GLY A 15 -2.10 16.96 -11.94
C GLY A 15 -2.57 16.81 -10.50
N ARG A 16 -1.89 15.94 -9.76
CA ARG A 16 -2.00 15.76 -8.31
C ARG A 16 -2.11 17.12 -7.61
N GLY A 17 -3.26 17.42 -7.02
CA GLY A 17 -3.42 18.62 -6.20
C GLY A 17 -4.84 19.14 -6.10
N ASN A 18 -5.51 18.80 -5.00
CA ASN A 18 -6.55 19.61 -4.38
C ASN A 18 -7.79 19.93 -5.24
N THR A 19 -8.70 18.96 -5.39
CA THR A 19 -10.07 19.27 -5.79
C THR A 19 -10.82 19.90 -4.61
N HIS A 20 -10.84 21.23 -4.58
CA HIS A 20 -11.71 22.01 -3.71
C HIS A 20 -13.17 21.54 -3.91
N PRO A 21 -13.97 21.28 -2.85
CA PRO A 21 -15.35 20.79 -2.96
C PRO A 21 -16.27 21.70 -3.79
N ALA A 22 -15.87 22.96 -4.00
CA ALA A 22 -16.58 23.92 -4.83
C ALA A 22 -16.54 23.63 -6.35
N ARG A 23 -15.54 22.88 -6.86
CA ARG A 23 -15.49 22.49 -8.29
C ARG A 23 -16.25 21.19 -8.58
N ALA A 24 -16.43 20.33 -7.58
CA ALA A 24 -17.32 19.17 -7.68
C ALA A 24 -18.80 19.59 -7.69
N LEU A 25 -19.14 20.71 -7.03
CA LEU A 25 -20.51 21.22 -6.94
C LEU A 25 -21.06 21.82 -8.24
N ALA A 26 -20.21 22.31 -9.14
CA ALA A 26 -20.66 22.81 -10.45
C ALA A 26 -21.20 21.70 -11.39
N ILE A 27 -20.82 20.45 -11.15
CA ILE A 27 -21.29 19.27 -11.91
C ILE A 27 -22.67 18.81 -11.45
N ILE A 28 -23.12 19.21 -10.26
CA ILE A 28 -24.36 18.72 -9.63
C ILE A 28 -25.61 19.49 -10.08
N HIS A 29 -25.48 20.68 -10.68
CA HIS A 29 -26.64 21.52 -11.10
C HIS A 29 -26.87 21.65 -12.62
N GLY A 30 -26.11 20.96 -13.46
CA GLY A 30 -26.37 20.88 -14.90
C GLY A 30 -26.92 19.50 -15.29
N ARG A 31 -28.17 19.42 -15.79
CA ARG A 31 -28.68 18.17 -16.39
C ARG A 31 -27.78 17.81 -17.57
N LEU A 32 -26.96 16.75 -17.43
CA LEU A 32 -26.20 16.19 -18.54
C LEU A 32 -27.13 16.00 -19.75
N THR A 33 -26.68 16.41 -20.92
CA THR A 33 -27.32 16.12 -22.20
C THR A 33 -27.43 14.60 -22.39
N ASN A 34 -28.34 14.16 -23.27
CA ASN A 34 -28.48 12.72 -23.56
C ASN A 34 -27.18 12.11 -24.11
N ASP A 35 -26.44 12.87 -24.91
CA ASP A 35 -25.14 12.47 -25.46
C ASP A 35 -24.07 12.35 -24.37
N GLU A 36 -24.00 13.30 -23.44
CA GLU A 36 -23.07 13.21 -22.29
C GLU A 36 -23.40 12.02 -21.38
N LYS A 37 -24.69 11.75 -21.15
CA LYS A 37 -25.13 10.54 -20.42
C LYS A 37 -24.77 9.27 -21.16
N ALA A 38 -24.81 9.25 -22.49
CA ALA A 38 -24.41 8.11 -23.30
C ALA A 38 -22.88 7.87 -23.22
N ARG A 39 -22.08 8.93 -23.36
CA ARG A 39 -20.62 8.88 -23.20
C ARG A 39 -20.21 8.42 -21.80
N LEU A 40 -20.86 8.92 -20.76
CA LEU A 40 -20.57 8.51 -19.38
C LEU A 40 -20.91 7.03 -19.14
N ARG A 41 -22.02 6.54 -19.70
CA ARG A 41 -22.37 5.11 -19.66
C ARG A 41 -21.29 4.25 -20.33
N GLU A 42 -20.78 4.69 -21.47
CA GLU A 42 -19.72 3.98 -22.18
C GLU A 42 -18.41 3.95 -21.39
N ILE A 43 -17.97 5.09 -20.85
CA ILE A 43 -16.77 5.18 -20.00
C ILE A 43 -16.90 4.25 -18.79
N ASN A 44 -18.07 4.24 -18.13
CA ASN A 44 -18.32 3.37 -16.98
C ASN A 44 -18.37 1.89 -17.36
N ARG A 45 -18.81 1.56 -18.58
CA ARG A 45 -18.80 0.18 -19.10
C ARG A 45 -17.38 -0.32 -19.32
N ILE A 46 -16.55 0.46 -20.00
CA ILE A 46 -15.14 0.12 -20.25
C ILE A 46 -14.38 -0.07 -18.94
N ARG A 47 -14.49 0.89 -18.01
CA ARG A 47 -13.85 0.80 -16.68
C ARG A 47 -14.29 -0.44 -15.92
N ARG A 48 -15.57 -0.80 -16.00
CA ARG A 48 -16.09 -2.00 -15.34
C ARG A 48 -15.47 -3.27 -15.92
N GLN A 49 -15.39 -3.37 -17.25
CA GLN A 49 -14.75 -4.50 -17.93
C GLN A 49 -13.27 -4.62 -17.57
N GLU A 50 -12.55 -3.51 -17.47
CA GLU A 50 -11.15 -3.47 -17.04
C GLU A 50 -10.99 -3.96 -15.59
N ILE A 51 -11.83 -3.47 -14.68
CA ILE A 51 -11.84 -3.88 -13.26
C ILE A 51 -12.18 -5.37 -13.13
N GLU A 52 -13.20 -5.85 -13.84
CA GLU A 52 -13.60 -7.26 -13.84
C GLU A 52 -12.47 -8.15 -14.37
N GLY A 53 -11.85 -7.76 -15.49
CA GLY A 53 -10.71 -8.48 -16.07
C GLY A 53 -9.51 -8.53 -15.12
N ARG A 54 -9.16 -7.42 -14.48
CA ARG A 54 -8.09 -7.37 -13.48
C ARG A 54 -8.41 -8.24 -12.27
N THR A 55 -9.65 -8.17 -11.78
CA THR A 55 -10.11 -8.97 -10.64
C THR A 55 -10.01 -10.47 -10.94
N ALA A 56 -10.42 -10.89 -12.14
CA ALA A 56 -10.32 -12.29 -12.56
C ALA A 56 -8.86 -12.78 -12.61
N ARG A 57 -7.94 -11.95 -13.14
CA ARG A 57 -6.50 -12.28 -13.15
C ARG A 57 -5.92 -12.42 -11.74
N LEU A 58 -6.19 -11.46 -10.86
CA LEU A 58 -5.71 -11.51 -9.47
C LEU A 58 -6.26 -12.73 -8.73
N LYS A 59 -7.53 -13.09 -8.96
CA LYS A 59 -8.11 -14.32 -8.39
C LYS A 59 -7.39 -15.58 -8.84
N LEU A 60 -7.05 -15.69 -10.12
CA LEU A 60 -6.27 -16.82 -10.65
C LEU A 60 -4.87 -16.86 -10.06
N GLU A 61 -4.23 -15.70 -9.92
CA GLU A 61 -2.90 -15.57 -9.34
C GLU A 61 -2.87 -15.97 -7.85
N GLU A 62 -3.91 -15.64 -7.07
CA GLU A 62 -4.00 -15.99 -5.64
C GLU A 62 -4.22 -17.50 -5.39
N VAL A 63 -4.64 -18.30 -6.40
CA VAL A 63 -5.01 -19.72 -6.22
C VAL A 63 -3.98 -20.54 -5.45
N PRO A 64 -2.67 -20.50 -5.75
CA PRO A 64 -1.69 -21.29 -5.02
C PRO A 64 -1.58 -20.87 -3.55
N LEU A 65 -1.66 -19.58 -3.26
CA LEU A 65 -1.63 -19.06 -1.90
C LEU A 65 -2.86 -19.52 -1.10
N LEU A 66 -4.05 -19.42 -1.70
CA LEU A 66 -5.29 -19.83 -1.03
C LEU A 66 -5.34 -21.34 -0.79
N ALA A 67 -4.75 -22.14 -1.69
CA ALA A 67 -4.64 -23.59 -1.50
C ALA A 67 -3.73 -23.92 -0.31
N ASP A 68 -2.55 -23.30 -0.22
CA ASP A 68 -1.61 -23.51 0.88
C ASP A 68 -2.19 -23.01 2.23
N LEU A 69 -2.89 -21.87 2.24
CA LEU A 69 -3.57 -21.35 3.43
C LEU A 69 -4.68 -22.30 3.89
N ARG A 70 -5.47 -22.85 2.96
CA ARG A 70 -6.49 -23.85 3.29
C ARG A 70 -5.88 -25.11 3.89
N ALA A 71 -4.74 -25.57 3.37
CA ALA A 71 -4.05 -26.76 3.87
C ALA A 71 -3.59 -26.63 5.34
N VAL A 72 -3.37 -25.40 5.82
CA VAL A 72 -3.04 -25.10 7.23
C VAL A 72 -4.25 -24.64 8.05
N GLY A 73 -5.48 -24.88 7.56
CA GLY A 73 -6.71 -24.61 8.31
C GLY A 73 -7.29 -23.20 8.14
N TRP A 74 -6.79 -22.40 7.20
CA TRP A 74 -7.22 -21.02 6.95
C TRP A 74 -7.90 -20.87 5.57
N PRO A 75 -9.15 -21.34 5.41
CA PRO A 75 -9.89 -21.17 4.16
C PRO A 75 -10.27 -19.70 3.97
N MET A 76 -9.72 -19.07 2.94
CA MET A 76 -9.97 -17.66 2.57
C MET A 76 -10.45 -17.55 1.13
N GLU A 77 -11.17 -16.48 0.81
CA GLU A 77 -11.56 -16.15 -0.57
C GLU A 77 -10.55 -15.21 -1.23
N SER A 78 -9.82 -14.44 -0.42
CA SER A 78 -8.70 -13.61 -0.87
C SER A 78 -7.67 -13.38 0.24
N VAL A 79 -6.42 -13.11 -0.12
CA VAL A 79 -5.39 -12.67 0.86
C VAL A 79 -5.80 -11.39 1.60
N TRP A 80 -6.63 -10.56 0.97
CA TRP A 80 -7.14 -9.32 1.57
C TRP A 80 -8.09 -9.58 2.75
N ASP A 81 -8.65 -10.78 2.88
CA ASP A 81 -9.50 -11.16 4.01
C ASP A 81 -8.70 -11.20 5.32
N LEU A 82 -7.46 -11.70 5.28
CA LEU A 82 -6.56 -11.77 6.44
C LEU A 82 -6.23 -10.39 7.02
N ILE A 83 -6.10 -9.38 6.16
CA ILE A 83 -5.84 -7.99 6.56
C ILE A 83 -7.02 -7.45 7.38
N ASN A 84 -8.24 -7.80 7.03
CA ASN A 84 -9.44 -7.37 7.75
C ASN A 84 -9.65 -8.14 9.07
N MET A 85 -9.03 -9.31 9.21
CA MET A 85 -9.23 -10.21 10.36
C MET A 85 -8.19 -10.09 11.46
N HIS A 86 -6.98 -9.58 11.18
CA HIS A 86 -5.85 -9.57 12.12
C HIS A 86 -6.08 -8.89 13.48
N THR A 87 -7.09 -8.03 13.62
CA THR A 87 -7.48 -7.40 14.90
C THR A 87 -8.42 -8.26 15.74
N ARG A 88 -8.94 -9.35 15.18
CA ARG A 88 -9.98 -10.21 15.79
C ARG A 88 -9.50 -11.63 16.01
N VAL A 89 -8.62 -12.14 15.15
CA VAL A 89 -8.18 -13.53 15.18
C VAL A 89 -6.69 -13.60 14.85
N CYS A 90 -5.94 -14.34 15.65
CA CYS A 90 -4.55 -14.71 15.41
C CYS A 90 -4.48 -15.88 14.41
N TYR A 91 -3.45 -15.91 13.56
CA TYR A 91 -3.26 -16.96 12.54
C TYR A 91 -1.80 -17.44 12.45
N PRO A 92 -1.22 -17.96 13.54
CA PRO A 92 0.19 -18.36 13.56
C PRO A 92 0.52 -19.43 12.50
N GLU A 93 -0.41 -20.34 12.20
CA GLU A 93 -0.23 -21.41 11.20
C GLU A 93 -0.15 -20.85 9.76
N ALA A 94 -0.78 -19.70 9.50
CA ALA A 94 -0.73 -19.05 8.19
C ALA A 94 0.58 -18.28 7.96
N ILE A 95 1.29 -17.87 9.02
CA ILE A 95 2.50 -17.02 8.89
C ILE A 95 3.61 -17.70 8.08
N PRO A 96 3.98 -18.97 8.34
CA PRO A 96 4.97 -19.66 7.52
C PRO A 96 4.57 -19.75 6.03
N VAL A 97 3.27 -19.87 5.75
CA VAL A 97 2.75 -19.87 4.37
C VAL A 97 2.97 -18.50 3.74
N LEU A 98 2.49 -17.43 4.38
CA LEU A 98 2.63 -16.06 3.89
C LEU A 98 4.10 -15.67 3.63
N LEU A 99 5.01 -16.05 4.52
CA LEU A 99 6.45 -15.81 4.35
C LEU A 99 7.04 -16.50 3.12
N ARG A 100 6.65 -17.76 2.85
CA ARG A 100 7.06 -18.46 1.63
C ARG A 100 6.50 -17.78 0.38
N HIS A 101 5.21 -17.44 0.40
CA HIS A 101 4.53 -16.83 -0.74
C HIS A 101 5.01 -15.41 -1.04
N LEU A 102 5.50 -14.66 -0.05
CA LEU A 102 6.07 -13.31 -0.26
C LEU A 102 7.27 -13.30 -1.23
N MET A 103 7.99 -14.43 -1.32
CA MET A 103 9.17 -14.61 -2.18
C MET A 103 8.82 -15.11 -3.59
N LEU A 104 7.56 -15.46 -3.85
CA LEU A 104 7.12 -15.94 -5.16
C LEU A 104 6.86 -14.77 -6.13
N PRO A 105 6.93 -15.00 -7.46
CA PRO A 105 6.84 -13.96 -8.48
C PRO A 105 5.39 -13.50 -8.72
N TYR A 106 4.72 -13.10 -7.65
CA TYR A 106 3.39 -12.51 -7.68
C TYR A 106 3.44 -11.05 -8.17
N SER A 107 2.32 -10.60 -8.71
CA SER A 107 2.07 -9.20 -8.98
C SER A 107 2.18 -8.37 -7.71
N ASP A 108 2.54 -7.10 -7.88
CA ASP A 108 2.69 -6.17 -6.77
C ASP A 108 1.44 -6.09 -5.89
N ARG A 109 0.26 -6.25 -6.49
CA ARG A 109 -1.00 -6.22 -5.75
C ARG A 109 -1.14 -7.42 -4.79
N ILE A 110 -0.76 -8.61 -5.23
CA ILE A 110 -0.82 -9.81 -4.39
C ILE A 110 0.28 -9.78 -3.33
N ARG A 111 1.50 -9.35 -3.71
CA ARG A 111 2.61 -9.18 -2.76
C ARG A 111 2.32 -8.14 -1.70
N GLU A 112 1.65 -7.03 -2.04
CA GLU A 112 1.14 -6.06 -1.07
C GLU A 112 0.20 -6.72 -0.06
N GLY A 113 -0.76 -7.51 -0.55
CA GLY A 113 -1.73 -8.22 0.29
C GLY A 113 -1.04 -9.15 1.29
N ILE A 114 -0.10 -9.97 0.81
CA ILE A 114 0.72 -10.86 1.64
C ILE A 114 1.52 -10.08 2.69
N ALA A 115 2.22 -9.01 2.26
CA ALA A 115 3.03 -8.21 3.15
C ALA A 115 2.19 -7.57 4.27
N ARG A 116 1.01 -7.03 3.95
CA ARG A 116 0.10 -6.47 4.95
C ARG A 116 -0.48 -7.53 5.89
N ALA A 117 -0.76 -8.74 5.40
CA ALA A 117 -1.19 -9.86 6.25
C ALA A 117 -0.09 -10.29 7.23
N LEU A 118 1.19 -10.07 6.90
CA LEU A 118 2.31 -10.29 7.84
C LEU A 118 2.46 -9.19 8.90
N ALA A 119 1.66 -8.13 8.88
CA ALA A 119 1.70 -7.05 9.87
C ALA A 119 1.02 -7.44 11.20
N VAL A 120 1.44 -8.56 11.78
CA VAL A 120 0.93 -9.12 13.04
C VAL A 120 2.05 -9.29 14.06
N PRO A 121 1.81 -9.05 15.37
CA PRO A 121 2.84 -9.10 16.40
C PRO A 121 3.20 -10.52 16.85
N GLU A 122 3.00 -11.54 16.01
CA GLU A 122 3.20 -12.95 16.36
C GLU A 122 4.68 -13.34 16.38
N PRO A 123 5.10 -14.27 17.26
CA PRO A 123 6.49 -14.71 17.38
C PRO A 123 7.12 -15.18 16.07
N GLU A 124 6.39 -15.95 15.26
CA GLU A 124 6.84 -16.52 14.00
C GLU A 124 7.16 -15.41 12.98
N ALA A 125 6.29 -14.40 12.89
CA ALA A 125 6.49 -13.29 11.97
C ALA A 125 7.66 -12.40 12.43
N ARG A 126 7.82 -12.21 13.75
CA ARG A 126 8.95 -11.46 14.32
C ARG A 126 10.28 -12.19 14.14
N ALA A 127 10.29 -13.50 14.31
CA ALA A 127 11.47 -14.33 14.10
C ALA A 127 11.95 -14.28 12.64
N ALA A 128 11.02 -14.07 11.69
CA ALA A 128 11.32 -13.93 10.28
C ALA A 128 11.83 -12.53 9.87
N TRP A 129 12.15 -11.63 10.80
CA TRP A 129 12.57 -10.24 10.54
C TRP A 129 13.51 -10.03 9.34
N PRO A 130 14.59 -10.82 9.13
CA PRO A 130 15.49 -10.59 8.00
C PRO A 130 14.81 -10.68 6.63
N LEU A 131 13.76 -11.51 6.48
CA LEU A 131 13.10 -11.75 5.20
C LEU A 131 12.29 -10.53 4.74
N PRO A 132 11.32 -9.98 5.51
CA PRO A 132 10.62 -8.75 5.11
C PRO A 132 11.56 -7.55 4.93
N VAL A 133 12.66 -7.46 5.69
CA VAL A 133 13.68 -6.42 5.49
C VAL A 133 14.35 -6.54 4.12
N ALA A 134 14.77 -7.75 3.75
CA ALA A 134 15.38 -8.00 2.44
C ALA A 134 14.42 -7.68 1.29
N GLU A 135 13.15 -8.09 1.42
CA GLU A 135 12.12 -7.81 0.42
C GLU A 135 11.76 -6.33 0.35
N TYR A 136 11.75 -5.61 1.47
CA TYR A 136 11.46 -4.18 1.51
C TYR A 136 12.51 -3.36 0.76
N ARG A 137 13.78 -3.73 0.88
CA ARG A 137 14.88 -3.10 0.14
C ARG A 137 14.76 -3.32 -1.36
N LYS A 138 14.37 -4.52 -1.80
CA LYS A 138 14.22 -4.89 -3.21
C LYS A 138 12.93 -4.35 -3.85
N ALA A 139 11.89 -4.13 -3.05
CA ALA A 139 10.57 -3.82 -3.58
C ALA A 139 10.57 -2.52 -4.41
N PRO A 140 9.94 -2.54 -5.60
CA PRO A 140 9.80 -1.35 -6.43
C PRO A 140 8.86 -0.34 -5.78
N MET A 141 8.94 0.91 -6.25
CA MET A 141 8.11 2.02 -5.77
C MET A 141 7.64 2.89 -6.94
N GLY A 142 6.63 3.71 -6.71
CA GLY A 142 6.13 4.67 -7.69
C GLY A 142 4.89 4.17 -8.41
N GLN A 143 4.82 4.42 -9.72
CA GLN A 143 3.76 3.93 -10.61
C GLN A 143 4.34 2.84 -11.51
N GLY A 144 3.54 1.84 -11.86
CA GLY A 144 3.96 0.86 -12.85
C GLY A 144 2.95 -0.26 -13.05
N ILE A 145 3.26 -1.11 -14.02
CA ILE A 145 2.56 -2.35 -14.33
C ILE A 145 3.41 -3.49 -13.79
N ILE A 146 2.87 -4.31 -12.89
CA ILE A 146 3.61 -5.45 -12.31
C ILE A 146 2.91 -6.79 -12.54
N ALA A 147 1.66 -6.82 -13.01
CA ALA A 147 0.98 -8.07 -13.37
C ALA A 147 0.96 -8.28 -14.89
N LEU A 148 1.09 -9.54 -15.33
CA LEU A 148 0.93 -9.90 -16.73
C LEU A 148 -0.50 -9.62 -17.19
N GLY A 149 -0.66 -8.89 -18.28
CA GLY A 149 -1.96 -8.53 -18.84
C GLY A 149 -2.62 -7.32 -18.16
N ASP A 150 -1.96 -6.66 -17.21
CA ASP A 150 -2.35 -5.32 -16.79
C ASP A 150 -1.96 -4.30 -17.87
N THR A 151 -2.87 -3.38 -18.14
CA THR A 151 -2.74 -2.34 -19.17
C THR A 151 -2.73 -0.93 -18.58
N GLU A 152 -2.93 -0.82 -17.28
CA GLU A 152 -3.02 0.44 -16.54
C GLU A 152 -1.90 0.50 -15.50
N GLU A 153 -1.16 1.61 -15.50
CA GLU A 153 -0.21 1.90 -14.42
C GLU A 153 -0.96 2.18 -13.12
N TYR A 154 -0.48 1.60 -12.01
CA TYR A 154 -1.01 1.89 -10.68
C TYR A 154 0.12 2.17 -9.70
N ARG A 155 -0.23 2.77 -8.56
CA ARG A 155 0.71 2.94 -7.46
C ARG A 155 1.13 1.57 -6.94
N LEU A 156 2.43 1.31 -6.97
CA LEU A 156 3.00 0.07 -6.46
C LEU A 156 2.94 0.07 -4.93
N GLY A 157 2.34 -0.98 -4.37
CA GLY A 157 1.97 -1.10 -2.97
C GLY A 157 2.80 -2.09 -2.16
N THR A 158 3.57 -3.00 -2.79
CA THR A 158 4.33 -4.03 -2.04
C THR A 158 5.25 -3.42 -1.00
N LYS A 159 5.98 -2.35 -1.38
CA LYS A 159 6.92 -1.66 -0.49
C LYS A 159 6.21 -1.02 0.70
N ASP A 160 5.04 -0.41 0.48
CA ASP A 160 4.22 0.17 1.55
C ASP A 160 3.67 -0.93 2.48
N GLY A 161 3.22 -2.06 1.92
CA GLY A 161 2.78 -3.23 2.70
C GLY A 161 3.89 -3.79 3.60
N LEU A 162 5.12 -3.91 3.08
CA LEU A 162 6.28 -4.36 3.83
C LEU A 162 6.70 -3.37 4.92
N ALA A 163 6.65 -2.06 4.65
CA ALA A 163 6.90 -1.05 5.67
C ALA A 163 5.87 -1.11 6.80
N CYS A 164 4.59 -1.32 6.48
CA CYS A 164 3.56 -1.60 7.48
C CYS A 164 3.91 -2.82 8.33
N ALA A 165 4.28 -3.94 7.70
CA ALA A 165 4.68 -5.16 8.42
C ALA A 165 5.84 -4.90 9.37
N LEU A 166 6.96 -4.34 8.88
CA LEU A 166 8.15 -4.04 9.68
C LEU A 166 7.84 -3.13 10.88
N SER A 167 6.91 -2.18 10.73
CA SER A 167 6.49 -1.31 11.82
C SER A 167 5.76 -2.04 12.97
N ILE A 168 5.19 -3.22 12.70
CA ILE A 168 4.56 -4.10 13.69
C ILE A 168 5.54 -5.15 14.22
N LEU A 169 6.38 -5.72 13.35
CA LEU A 169 7.30 -6.80 13.68
C LEU A 169 8.49 -6.36 14.53
N VAL A 170 8.84 -5.08 14.52
CA VAL A 170 10.00 -4.57 15.26
C VAL A 170 9.93 -4.89 16.77
N THR A 171 11.01 -5.45 17.29
CA THR A 171 11.25 -5.70 18.71
C THR A 171 12.36 -4.78 19.22
N GLU A 172 12.70 -4.83 20.51
CA GLU A 172 13.85 -4.06 21.02
C GLU A 172 15.17 -4.53 20.39
N ALA A 173 15.28 -5.82 20.07
CA ALA A 173 16.47 -6.38 19.42
C ALA A 173 16.64 -5.91 17.97
N THR A 174 15.53 -5.72 17.25
CA THR A 174 15.54 -5.32 15.83
C THR A 174 15.29 -3.82 15.61
N LEU A 175 15.13 -3.05 16.69
CA LEU A 175 14.94 -1.61 16.62
C LEU A 175 16.10 -0.86 15.93
N PRO A 176 17.39 -1.20 16.16
CA PRO A 176 18.49 -0.57 15.42
C PRO A 176 18.33 -0.73 13.91
N ASP A 177 17.98 -1.92 13.42
CA ASP A 177 17.76 -2.16 11.99
C ASP A 177 16.61 -1.32 11.42
N LEU A 178 15.49 -1.20 12.16
CA LEU A 178 14.37 -0.36 11.75
C LEU A 178 14.78 1.11 11.64
N ILE A 179 15.61 1.60 12.56
CA ILE A 179 16.13 2.97 12.54
C ILE A 179 16.97 3.21 11.28
N GLU A 180 17.85 2.27 10.93
CA GLU A 180 18.65 2.37 9.70
C GLU A 180 17.76 2.39 8.44
N LEU A 181 16.70 1.57 8.40
CA LEU A 181 15.72 1.62 7.31
C LEU A 181 14.98 2.97 7.24
N ALA A 182 14.69 3.59 8.38
CA ALA A 182 14.04 4.91 8.42
C ALA A 182 14.99 6.05 7.98
N ARG A 183 16.30 5.88 8.18
CA ARG A 183 17.34 6.83 7.74
C ARG A 183 17.69 6.71 6.26
N ASP A 184 17.57 5.51 5.69
CA ASP A 184 17.98 5.23 4.31
C ASP A 184 17.08 5.90 3.27
N ARG A 185 17.43 7.12 2.86
CA ARG A 185 16.66 7.91 1.88
C ARG A 185 16.46 7.23 0.52
N SER A 186 17.24 6.20 0.17
CA SER A 186 17.01 5.43 -1.06
C SER A 186 15.68 4.66 -1.03
N LEU A 187 15.11 4.45 0.15
CA LEU A 187 13.80 3.81 0.37
C LEU A 187 12.62 4.80 0.26
N ALA A 188 12.90 6.07 -0.02
CA ALA A 188 11.95 7.14 -0.34
C ALA A 188 10.76 7.26 0.64
N GLU A 189 9.57 7.62 0.15
CA GLU A 189 8.40 7.99 0.96
C GLU A 189 7.85 6.83 1.81
N SER A 190 8.03 5.57 1.40
CA SER A 190 7.50 4.39 2.13
C SER A 190 8.04 4.29 3.58
N ARG A 191 9.21 4.90 3.84
CA ARG A 191 9.81 5.05 5.19
C ARG A 191 8.87 5.72 6.19
N VAL A 192 7.94 6.56 5.72
CA VAL A 192 6.97 7.23 6.59
C VAL A 192 6.15 6.23 7.42
N LEU A 193 5.89 5.04 6.88
CA LEU A 193 5.11 3.99 7.56
C LEU A 193 5.89 3.34 8.71
N LEU A 194 7.22 3.29 8.61
CA LEU A 194 8.12 2.80 9.68
C LEU A 194 8.06 3.70 10.93
N LEU A 195 7.75 4.98 10.75
CA LEU A 195 7.71 5.96 11.85
C LEU A 195 6.67 5.63 12.91
N SER A 196 5.62 4.88 12.57
CA SER A 196 4.59 4.47 13.54
C SER A 196 5.20 3.65 14.69
N ALA A 197 6.21 2.83 14.41
CA ALA A 197 6.95 2.06 15.41
C ALA A 197 7.80 2.94 16.32
N LEU A 198 8.46 3.96 15.76
CA LEU A 198 9.25 4.93 16.51
C LEU A 198 8.34 5.81 17.39
N LYS A 199 7.21 6.28 16.83
CA LYS A 199 6.22 7.07 17.56
C LYS A 199 5.71 6.36 18.81
N LYS A 200 5.44 5.06 18.73
CA LYS A 200 5.00 4.24 19.88
C LYS A 200 6.06 4.14 20.99
N ARG A 201 7.34 4.28 20.64
CA ARG A 201 8.50 4.15 21.56
C ARG A 201 9.07 5.48 22.04
N ARG A 202 8.62 6.61 21.47
CA ARG A 202 9.16 7.96 21.75
C ARG A 202 9.16 8.37 23.22
N ASN A 203 8.30 7.80 24.06
CA ASN A 203 8.23 8.14 25.49
C ASN A 203 9.02 7.18 26.40
N LYS A 204 9.58 6.11 25.83
CA LYS A 204 10.21 5.02 26.59
C LYS A 204 11.68 4.81 26.24
N ASN A 205 12.11 5.28 25.08
CA ASN A 205 13.45 5.04 24.57
C ASN A 205 14.11 6.38 24.16
N PRO A 206 15.13 6.86 24.91
CA PRO A 206 15.84 8.10 24.61
C PRO A 206 16.51 8.12 23.23
N VAL A 207 17.00 6.98 22.76
CA VAL A 207 17.58 6.84 21.41
C VAL A 207 16.52 7.13 20.36
N VAL A 208 15.29 6.61 20.54
CA VAL A 208 14.18 6.89 19.63
C VAL A 208 13.80 8.38 19.63
N VAL A 209 13.87 9.07 20.77
CA VAL A 209 13.65 10.53 20.83
C VAL A 209 14.67 11.27 19.97
N GLN A 210 15.95 10.93 20.12
CA GLN A 210 17.03 11.52 19.33
C GLN A 210 16.86 11.26 17.83
N VAL A 211 16.55 10.01 17.45
CA VAL A 211 16.28 9.63 16.06
C VAL A 211 15.08 10.39 15.50
N ILE A 212 13.98 10.54 16.25
CA ILE A 212 12.82 11.32 15.78
C ILE A 212 13.19 12.80 15.56
N ALA A 213 14.02 13.37 16.44
CA ALA A 213 14.50 14.74 16.28
C ALA A 213 15.37 14.91 15.03
N GLU A 214 16.25 13.94 14.76
CA GLU A 214 17.06 13.87 13.53
C GLU A 214 16.17 13.76 12.27
N LEU A 215 15.26 12.78 12.25
CA LEU A 215 14.37 12.52 11.11
C LEU A 215 13.37 13.66 10.86
N ALA A 216 13.12 14.55 11.83
CA ALA A 216 12.27 15.72 11.65
C ALA A 216 12.82 16.70 10.60
N GLY A 217 14.12 16.65 10.30
CA GLY A 217 14.76 17.42 9.22
C GLY A 217 14.63 16.78 7.83
N ASP A 218 14.19 15.52 7.74
CA ASP A 218 14.04 14.82 6.46
C ASP A 218 12.80 15.35 5.69
N PRO A 219 12.94 15.79 4.42
CA PRO A 219 11.84 16.39 3.67
C PRO A 219 10.64 15.45 3.46
N ASP A 220 10.86 14.14 3.41
CA ASP A 220 9.82 13.12 3.20
C ASP A 220 9.08 12.82 4.51
N LEU A 221 9.76 12.94 5.66
CA LEU A 221 9.26 12.52 6.97
C LEU A 221 8.77 13.67 7.85
N ARG A 222 9.26 14.90 7.61
CA ARG A 222 8.98 16.08 8.44
C ARG A 222 7.49 16.34 8.64
N LYS A 223 6.66 16.12 7.61
CA LYS A 223 5.21 16.37 7.66
C LYS A 223 4.54 15.43 8.66
N GLU A 224 4.88 14.15 8.59
CA GLU A 224 4.33 13.14 9.51
C GLU A 224 4.80 13.41 10.94
N ILE A 225 6.09 13.63 11.16
CA ILE A 225 6.64 13.89 12.50
C ILE A 225 6.05 15.16 13.12
N ALA A 226 5.92 16.25 12.35
CA ALA A 226 5.32 17.50 12.82
C ALA A 226 3.86 17.34 13.24
N SER A 227 3.12 16.41 12.63
CA SER A 227 1.72 16.14 12.98
C SER A 227 1.54 15.62 14.41
N TRP A 228 2.60 15.05 14.99
CA TRP A 228 2.52 14.40 16.30
C TRP A 228 2.52 15.35 17.50
N ARG A 229 2.88 16.62 17.28
CA ARG A 229 2.85 17.69 18.30
C ARG A 229 1.46 18.34 18.43
N LYS A 230 0.57 18.09 17.46
CA LYS A 230 -0.80 18.61 17.48
C LYS A 230 -1.71 17.65 18.27
N ARG A 231 -1.57 17.62 19.60
CA ARG A 231 -2.58 17.09 20.52
C ARG A 231 -2.50 17.81 21.84
#